data_AF-A0A524P5S6-F1
#
_entry.id   AF-A0A524P5S6-F1
#
_cell.length_a   1.000
_cell.length_b   1.000
_cell.length_c   1.000
_cell.angle_alpha   90.00
_cell.angle_beta   90.00
_cell.angle_gamma   90.00
#
_symmetry.space_group_name_H-M   'P 1'
#
loop_
_entity.id
_entity.type
_entity.pdbx_description
1 polymer ?
#
loop_
_entity_poly.entity_id
_entity_poly.type
_entity_poly.pdbx_seq_one_letter_code
_entity_poly.pdbx_strand_id
1 'polypeptide(L)'
;MTDPSHKIDGIDTESLHPEIEKVAKIFRALAYPKRLEVLMVLLAEGSLEFANLIGIINLGKTALANHLAELEKIELIAKPRRGLYEITERGKRFLKVNTSLYDEVEAMEDPIEALDQYVYKNPFEIPEAVKTELRVSNPAQFQEHPNSFAGSLAGILTALNHEIDVVEVCGFTGLAFLIRYNKAYMTSGSRYTSGIWSSIMQAVEGLGYKIEYFLDPNPYPTYFNTITLEDLARAQKFFRLVKRYIREKDRPVIIWGGELPEYYIINGIQQNNYIMNGFHTVQETTEYSIRFDSIASPRYMHVCFLSGEFTPQNEESDRQALKRAVEFAEGITMTDDQFISGPDALKQWAYHLGHYQDQPNLVNVKGNNYMGEYYLHQFRTAAEYLERLVERYPRKTRNHYLRESAELYRNAEKHMFKFHTLFPYNFLEEAHLKDPEAGATLLLQVSEDLRTALKALKSAEVMWG
;
A
#
# COMPACT_ATOMS: atom_id res chain seq x y z
N MET A 1 23.42 36.98 54.01
CA MET A 1 22.26 37.44 53.21
C MET A 1 22.40 36.78 51.85
N THR A 2 21.77 35.62 51.70
CA THR A 2 21.68 34.87 50.44
C THR A 2 20.31 35.19 49.85
N ASP A 3 20.31 35.86 48.70
CA ASP A 3 19.14 36.08 47.85
C ASP A 3 18.90 34.79 47.03
N PRO A 4 17.74 34.12 47.12
CA PRO A 4 17.40 33.02 46.25
C PRO A 4 16.29 33.45 45.28
N SER A 5 16.60 34.35 44.34
CA SER A 5 15.80 34.53 43.13
C SER A 5 16.35 33.63 42.02
N HIS A 6 16.01 32.34 42.07
CA HIS A 6 16.25 31.44 40.95
C HIS A 6 15.28 31.74 39.80
N LYS A 7 15.67 32.68 38.93
CA LYS A 7 15.13 32.80 37.58
C LYS A 7 15.83 31.78 36.69
N ILE A 8 15.08 30.82 36.17
CA ILE A 8 15.48 30.03 35.02
C ILE A 8 14.79 30.67 33.81
N ASP A 9 15.59 31.16 32.85
CA ASP A 9 15.15 31.68 31.54
C ASP A 9 13.99 32.69 31.54
N GLY A 10 13.99 33.64 32.49
CA GLY A 10 13.02 34.74 32.48
C GLY A 10 11.57 34.34 32.79
N ILE A 11 11.31 33.10 33.21
CA ILE A 11 9.99 32.65 33.64
C ILE A 11 9.86 32.88 35.15
N ASP A 12 8.89 33.72 35.53
CA ASP A 12 8.58 34.02 36.92
C ASP A 12 7.83 32.84 37.56
N THR A 13 8.56 32.02 38.30
CA THR A 13 8.08 30.75 38.88
C THR A 13 7.02 30.94 39.98
N GLU A 14 6.90 32.13 40.57
CA GLU A 14 5.87 32.43 41.58
C GLU A 14 4.47 32.60 40.97
N SER A 15 4.35 32.83 39.66
CA SER A 15 3.07 33.01 38.96
C SER A 15 2.41 31.70 38.47
N LEU A 16 3.11 30.57 38.55
CA LEU A 16 2.74 29.30 37.90
C LEU A 16 1.75 28.39 38.67
N HIS A 17 1.32 28.78 39.89
CA HIS A 17 0.93 27.76 40.89
C HIS A 17 -0.54 27.56 41.31
N PRO A 18 -1.58 28.16 40.69
CA PRO A 18 -2.97 27.67 40.82
C PRO A 18 -3.46 26.81 39.63
N GLU A 19 -2.80 26.91 38.47
CA GLU A 19 -3.25 26.25 37.24
C GLU A 19 -2.59 24.90 36.99
N ILE A 20 -1.39 24.68 37.53
CA ILE A 20 -0.64 23.44 37.31
C ILE A 20 -1.36 22.21 37.86
N GLU A 21 -2.06 22.32 39.00
CA GLU A 21 -2.86 21.22 39.54
C GLU A 21 -4.09 20.91 38.68
N LYS A 22 -4.72 21.95 38.10
CA LYS A 22 -5.85 21.78 37.17
C LYS A 22 -5.39 21.11 35.88
N VAL A 23 -4.23 21.52 35.37
CA VAL A 23 -3.58 20.93 34.19
C VAL A 23 -3.16 19.48 34.47
N ALA A 24 -2.52 19.22 35.61
CA ALA A 24 -2.13 17.87 36.03
C ALA A 24 -3.35 16.94 36.21
N LYS A 25 -4.49 17.47 36.67
CA LYS A 25 -5.75 16.70 36.77
C LYS A 25 -6.28 16.30 35.39
N ILE A 26 -6.18 17.19 34.39
CA ILE A 26 -6.53 16.87 32.99
C ILE A 26 -5.59 15.78 32.46
N PHE A 27 -4.28 15.94 32.62
CA PHE A 27 -3.31 14.93 32.19
C PHE A 27 -3.52 13.58 32.89
N ARG A 28 -3.78 13.56 34.20
CA ARG A 28 -4.06 12.30 34.93
C ARG A 28 -5.35 11.63 34.47
N ALA A 29 -6.37 12.43 34.15
CA ALA A 29 -7.62 11.90 33.62
C ALA A 29 -7.43 11.31 32.21
N LEU A 30 -6.46 11.80 31.44
CA LEU A 30 -6.19 11.37 30.07
C LEU A 30 -5.04 10.37 29.94
N ALA A 31 -4.27 10.15 31.00
CA ALA A 31 -3.20 9.15 31.05
C ALA A 31 -3.68 7.71 30.83
N TYR A 32 -4.99 7.49 30.75
CA TYR A 32 -5.58 6.19 30.43
C TYR A 32 -5.93 6.13 28.93
N PRO A 33 -5.29 5.25 28.14
CA PRO A 33 -5.47 5.17 26.69
C PRO A 33 -6.94 5.06 26.25
N LYS A 34 -7.75 4.29 27.00
CA LYS A 34 -9.17 4.11 26.71
C LYS A 34 -10.02 5.38 26.79
N ARG A 35 -9.60 6.40 27.55
CA ARG A 35 -10.28 7.69 27.62
C ARG A 35 -9.99 8.54 26.39
N LEU A 36 -8.78 8.45 25.85
CA LEU A 36 -8.47 9.04 24.55
C LEU A 36 -9.30 8.35 23.46
N GLU A 37 -9.36 7.01 23.44
CA GLU A 37 -10.17 6.23 22.49
C GLU A 37 -11.65 6.66 22.48
N VAL A 38 -12.25 6.92 23.65
CA VAL A 38 -13.62 7.44 23.76
C VAL A 38 -13.76 8.83 23.13
N LEU A 39 -12.83 9.75 23.39
CA LEU A 39 -12.86 11.10 22.80
C LEU A 39 -12.76 11.03 21.27
N MET A 40 -11.96 10.11 20.74
CA MET A 40 -11.79 9.90 19.29
C MET A 40 -13.07 9.43 18.63
N VAL A 41 -13.69 8.41 19.21
CA VAL A 41 -14.90 7.80 18.65
C VAL A 41 -16.03 8.83 18.64
N LEU A 42 -16.12 9.68 19.67
CA LEU A 42 -17.08 10.79 19.70
C LEU A 42 -16.71 11.94 18.76
N LEU A 43 -15.42 12.19 18.48
CA LEU A 43 -15.01 13.16 17.47
C LEU A 43 -15.40 12.70 16.06
N ALA A 44 -15.20 11.42 15.75
CA ALA A 44 -15.45 10.85 14.44
C ALA A 44 -16.95 10.64 14.15
N GLU A 45 -17.69 10.13 15.12
CA GLU A 45 -19.10 9.76 14.95
C GLU A 45 -20.09 10.84 15.44
N GLY A 46 -19.58 11.87 16.13
CA GLY A 46 -20.39 12.88 16.79
C GLY A 46 -21.06 12.35 18.06
N SER A 47 -22.39 12.41 18.08
CA SER A 47 -23.20 11.96 19.22
C SER A 47 -23.43 10.44 19.16
N LEU A 48 -23.02 9.69 20.19
CA LEU A 48 -23.22 8.24 20.27
C LEU A 48 -23.96 7.80 21.53
N GLU A 49 -24.74 6.72 21.39
CA GLU A 49 -25.36 6.05 22.52
C GLU A 49 -24.37 5.12 23.25
N PHE A 50 -24.57 4.95 24.55
CA PHE A 50 -23.74 4.11 25.41
C PHE A 50 -23.56 2.68 24.89
N ALA A 51 -24.60 2.08 24.31
CA ALA A 51 -24.54 0.74 23.73
C ALA A 51 -23.59 0.68 22.51
N ASN A 52 -23.59 1.72 21.68
CA ASN A 52 -22.71 1.82 20.52
C ASN A 52 -21.26 2.01 20.97
N LEU A 53 -21.03 2.87 21.97
CA LEU A 53 -19.70 3.07 22.56
C LEU A 53 -19.11 1.78 23.15
N ILE A 54 -19.93 0.93 23.79
CA ILE A 54 -19.47 -0.39 24.27
C ILE A 54 -18.94 -1.25 23.13
N GLY A 55 -19.71 -1.33 22.04
CA GLY A 55 -19.35 -2.15 20.89
C GLY A 55 -18.08 -1.66 20.19
N ILE A 56 -17.82 -0.36 20.22
CA ILE A 56 -16.67 0.25 19.55
C ILE A 56 -15.41 0.18 20.43
N ILE A 57 -15.47 0.64 21.67
CA ILE A 57 -14.29 0.80 22.56
C ILE A 57 -13.82 -0.55 23.15
N ASN A 58 -14.66 -1.58 23.03
CA ASN A 58 -14.44 -2.93 23.57
C ASN A 58 -14.12 -2.91 25.08
N LEU A 59 -15.03 -2.32 25.86
CA LEU A 59 -14.94 -2.26 27.32
C LEU A 59 -16.20 -2.81 27.97
N GLY A 60 -16.02 -3.41 29.16
CA GLY A 60 -17.13 -3.78 30.02
C GLY A 60 -17.98 -2.55 30.41
N LYS A 61 -19.29 -2.76 30.59
CA LYS A 61 -20.27 -1.70 30.93
C LYS A 61 -19.77 -0.77 32.05
N THR A 62 -19.29 -1.33 33.15
CA THR A 62 -18.83 -0.56 34.31
C THR A 62 -17.56 0.24 34.01
N ALA A 63 -16.62 -0.33 33.26
CA ALA A 63 -15.36 0.33 32.90
C ALA A 63 -15.61 1.53 31.97
N LEU A 64 -16.44 1.36 30.95
CA LEU A 64 -16.81 2.45 30.05
C LEU A 64 -17.57 3.56 30.80
N ALA A 65 -18.52 3.21 31.67
CA ALA A 65 -19.24 4.19 32.48
C ALA A 65 -18.29 5.04 33.33
N ASN A 66 -17.26 4.43 33.92
CA ASN A 66 -16.25 5.14 34.70
C ASN A 66 -15.41 6.09 33.82
N HIS A 67 -15.00 5.65 32.62
CA HIS A 67 -14.27 6.52 31.70
C HIS A 67 -15.09 7.70 31.22
N LEU A 68 -16.37 7.47 30.87
CA LEU A 68 -17.28 8.54 30.46
C LEU A 68 -17.52 9.53 31.61
N ALA A 69 -17.73 9.05 32.84
CA ALA A 69 -17.92 9.92 34.00
C ALA A 69 -16.68 10.80 34.26
N GLU A 70 -15.48 10.24 34.13
CA GLU A 70 -14.24 11.01 34.31
C GLU A 70 -14.02 12.03 33.19
N LEU A 71 -14.32 11.70 31.93
CA LEU A 71 -14.24 12.62 30.79
C LEU A 71 -15.29 13.74 30.86
N GLU A 72 -16.50 13.42 31.33
CA GLU A 72 -17.59 14.38 31.55
C GLU A 72 -17.22 15.35 32.68
N LYS A 73 -16.61 14.85 33.76
CA LYS A 73 -16.14 15.65 34.90
C LYS A 73 -15.06 16.67 34.55
N ILE A 74 -14.27 16.42 33.50
CA ILE A 74 -13.28 17.37 32.98
C ILE A 74 -13.78 18.12 31.73
N GLU A 75 -15.07 17.99 31.41
CA GLU A 75 -15.77 18.72 30.34
C GLU A 75 -15.22 18.47 28.93
N LEU A 76 -14.55 17.34 28.68
CA LEU A 76 -14.12 16.98 27.33
C LEU A 76 -15.23 16.30 26.53
N ILE A 77 -16.21 15.73 27.22
CA ILE A 77 -17.45 15.22 26.63
C ILE A 77 -18.67 15.81 27.36
N ALA A 78 -19.81 15.81 26.69
CA ALA A 78 -21.10 16.17 27.25
C ALA A 78 -22.07 14.99 27.14
N LYS A 79 -23.07 14.99 28.02
CA LYS A 79 -24.17 14.03 28.03
C LYS A 79 -25.50 14.75 27.77
N PRO A 80 -25.79 15.13 26.52
CA PRO A 80 -26.95 15.95 26.18
C PRO A 80 -28.30 15.33 26.59
N ARG A 81 -28.38 13.99 26.63
CA ARG A 81 -29.52 13.25 27.18
C ARG A 81 -29.08 11.91 27.75
N ARG A 82 -29.97 11.25 28.51
CA ARG A 82 -29.67 9.97 29.16
C ARG A 82 -29.18 8.93 28.13
N GLY A 83 -27.91 8.54 28.28
CA GLY A 83 -27.29 7.49 27.47
C GLY A 83 -26.68 7.97 26.15
N LEU A 84 -26.80 9.26 25.80
CA LEU A 84 -26.18 9.85 24.63
C LEU A 84 -24.99 10.73 25.05
N TYR A 85 -23.86 10.57 24.38
CA TYR A 85 -22.61 11.25 24.67
C TYR A 85 -22.08 11.92 23.41
N GLU A 86 -21.44 13.07 23.56
CA GLU A 86 -20.80 13.79 22.46
C GLU A 86 -19.53 14.49 22.94
N ILE A 87 -18.58 14.74 22.04
CA ILE A 87 -17.39 15.52 22.38
C ILE A 87 -17.73 17.01 22.45
N THR A 88 -17.19 17.72 23.45
CA THR A 88 -17.36 19.17 23.56
C THR A 88 -16.38 19.91 22.67
N GLU A 89 -16.61 21.20 22.39
CA GLU A 89 -15.61 22.06 21.73
C GLU A 89 -14.29 22.14 22.51
N ARG A 90 -14.34 22.01 23.83
CA ARG A 90 -13.15 21.90 24.68
C ARG A 90 -12.39 20.60 24.40
N GLY A 91 -13.10 19.47 24.31
CA GLY A 91 -12.55 18.18 23.88
C GLY A 91 -11.87 18.25 22.52
N LYS A 92 -12.55 18.84 21.52
CA LYS A 92 -11.99 19.03 20.17
C LYS A 92 -10.72 19.87 20.17
N ARG A 93 -10.73 21.03 20.83
CA ARG A 93 -9.54 21.90 20.95
C ARG A 93 -8.40 21.20 21.66
N PHE A 94 -8.69 20.46 22.72
CA PHE A 94 -7.69 19.71 23.46
C PHE A 94 -6.98 18.70 22.56
N LEU A 95 -7.73 17.89 21.80
CA LEU A 95 -7.13 16.92 20.89
C LEU A 95 -6.22 17.58 19.84
N LYS A 96 -6.66 18.70 19.27
CA LYS A 96 -5.91 19.46 18.26
C LYS A 96 -4.56 20.02 18.75
N VAL A 97 -4.50 20.49 20.00
CA VAL A 97 -3.25 21.06 20.57
C VAL A 97 -2.25 19.97 20.92
N ASN A 98 -2.72 18.78 21.31
CA ASN A 98 -1.82 17.69 21.68
C ASN A 98 -1.25 16.96 20.45
N THR A 99 -1.97 16.95 19.32
CA THR A 99 -1.40 16.44 18.06
C THR A 99 -0.25 17.31 17.58
N SER A 100 -0.37 18.65 17.63
CA SER A 100 0.70 19.55 17.15
C SER A 100 1.99 19.51 17.98
N LEU A 101 1.92 19.14 19.27
CA LEU A 101 3.11 18.98 20.11
C LEU A 101 3.94 17.74 19.77
N TYR A 102 3.33 16.77 19.09
CA TYR A 102 4.01 15.55 18.64
C TYR A 102 4.75 15.79 17.31
N ASP A 103 4.14 16.55 16.41
CA ASP A 103 4.68 16.94 15.09
C ASP A 103 6.07 17.59 15.18
N GLU A 104 6.36 18.29 16.28
CA GLU A 104 7.64 18.98 16.51
C GLU A 104 8.77 18.06 17.00
N VAL A 105 8.46 16.87 17.52
CA VAL A 105 9.45 15.95 18.13
C VAL A 105 10.04 14.97 17.12
N GLU A 106 9.32 14.64 16.03
CA GLU A 106 9.73 13.61 15.06
C GLU A 106 10.31 14.14 13.74
N ALA A 107 10.42 15.46 13.55
CA ALA A 107 10.94 16.06 12.30
C ALA A 107 12.46 15.85 12.04
N MET A 108 13.10 14.84 12.62
CA MET A 108 14.55 14.62 12.58
C MET A 108 15.06 13.41 11.77
N GLU A 109 14.20 12.54 11.21
CA GLU A 109 14.64 11.42 10.35
C GLU A 109 13.69 11.20 9.16
N ASP A 110 14.19 10.66 8.04
CA ASP A 110 13.38 10.30 6.86
C ASP A 110 12.45 9.11 7.19
N PRO A 111 11.13 9.32 7.38
CA PRO A 111 10.25 8.34 8.03
C PRO A 111 9.99 7.09 7.18
N ILE A 112 10.25 7.17 5.86
CA ILE A 112 9.84 6.15 4.90
C ILE A 112 10.78 4.93 4.95
N GLU A 113 12.09 5.17 4.98
CA GLU A 113 13.09 4.08 4.99
C GLU A 113 13.21 3.43 6.37
N ALA A 114 12.96 4.19 7.44
CA ALA A 114 12.86 3.69 8.81
C ALA A 114 11.63 2.78 9.02
N LEU A 115 10.48 3.14 8.42
CA LEU A 115 9.26 2.33 8.49
C LEU A 115 9.39 1.02 7.74
N ASP A 116 9.97 1.02 6.53
CA ASP A 116 10.29 -0.20 5.80
C ASP A 116 11.12 -1.13 6.71
N GLN A 117 12.25 -0.65 7.25
CA GLN A 117 13.15 -1.50 8.05
C GLN A 117 12.57 -1.99 9.39
N TYR A 118 11.69 -1.22 10.04
CA TYR A 118 11.11 -1.59 11.34
C TYR A 118 10.03 -2.64 11.23
N VAL A 119 9.16 -2.51 10.24
CA VAL A 119 8.08 -3.47 9.97
C VAL A 119 8.67 -4.86 9.71
N TYR A 120 9.75 -4.94 8.92
CA TYR A 120 10.45 -6.22 8.66
C TYR A 120 11.09 -6.85 9.90
N LYS A 121 11.32 -6.08 10.98
CA LYS A 121 12.03 -6.56 12.19
C LYS A 121 11.11 -6.91 13.36
N ASN A 122 9.84 -6.47 13.35
CA ASN A 122 8.93 -6.64 14.48
C ASN A 122 7.52 -7.08 14.02
N PRO A 123 7.30 -8.36 13.67
CA PRO A 123 5.96 -8.88 13.41
C PRO A 123 5.09 -8.80 14.68
N PHE A 124 3.84 -8.35 14.54
CA PHE A 124 2.91 -8.18 15.67
C PHE A 124 2.34 -9.53 16.13
N GLU A 125 2.32 -9.79 17.45
CA GLU A 125 1.69 -11.00 18.02
C GLU A 125 0.16 -10.92 17.96
N ILE A 126 -0.48 -11.97 17.43
CA ILE A 126 -1.93 -12.09 17.23
C ILE A 126 -2.60 -12.77 18.44
N PRO A 127 -3.56 -12.15 19.14
CA PRO A 127 -4.32 -12.81 20.20
C PRO A 127 -5.38 -13.81 19.66
N GLU A 128 -5.53 -14.96 20.32
CA GLU A 128 -6.49 -16.02 20.00
C GLU A 128 -7.96 -15.64 20.31
N ALA A 129 -8.92 -16.05 19.46
CA ALA A 129 -10.25 -15.43 19.33
C ALA A 129 -11.49 -16.25 19.82
N VAL A 130 -12.62 -15.53 19.94
CA VAL A 130 -14.04 -15.97 20.12
C VAL A 130 -14.89 -15.26 19.04
N LYS A 131 -16.18 -15.55 18.77
CA LYS A 131 -16.78 -16.59 17.92
C LYS A 131 -17.73 -16.00 16.83
N THR A 132 -17.62 -14.70 16.50
CA THR A 132 -18.45 -14.05 15.45
C THR A 132 -17.58 -13.61 14.27
N GLU A 133 -17.76 -14.29 13.16
CA GLU A 133 -16.92 -14.19 11.97
C GLU A 133 -17.78 -13.97 10.74
N LEU A 134 -17.43 -12.95 9.96
CA LEU A 134 -17.99 -12.68 8.64
C LEU A 134 -16.93 -13.12 7.62
N ARG A 135 -17.24 -14.12 6.80
CA ARG A 135 -16.36 -14.59 5.71
C ARG A 135 -17.10 -14.55 4.38
N VAL A 136 -16.33 -14.37 3.32
CA VAL A 136 -16.80 -14.61 1.96
C VAL A 136 -17.00 -16.11 1.73
N SER A 137 -17.96 -16.49 0.88
CA SER A 137 -18.21 -17.90 0.56
C SER A 137 -17.02 -18.57 -0.14
N ASN A 138 -16.30 -17.84 -0.99
CA ASN A 138 -15.13 -18.33 -1.72
C ASN A 138 -13.90 -17.49 -1.34
N PRO A 139 -13.12 -17.89 -0.33
CA PRO A 139 -11.92 -17.16 0.07
C PRO A 139 -10.87 -17.22 -1.05
N ALA A 140 -10.27 -16.07 -1.35
CA ALA A 140 -9.24 -15.95 -2.36
C ALA A 140 -7.83 -16.18 -1.79
N GLN A 141 -6.97 -16.74 -2.63
CA GLN A 141 -5.56 -17.00 -2.32
C GLN A 141 -4.71 -16.09 -3.19
N PHE A 142 -3.73 -15.44 -2.58
CA PHE A 142 -2.75 -14.62 -3.28
C PHE A 142 -1.96 -15.48 -4.28
N GLN A 143 -1.82 -14.99 -5.50
CA GLN A 143 -0.93 -15.60 -6.48
C GLN A 143 0.45 -14.94 -6.40
N GLU A 144 1.49 -15.76 -6.26
CA GLU A 144 2.87 -15.29 -6.11
C GLU A 144 3.30 -14.40 -7.26
N HIS A 145 3.59 -13.13 -6.95
CA HIS A 145 4.10 -12.15 -7.89
C HIS A 145 4.70 -10.95 -7.13
N PRO A 146 5.82 -10.35 -7.59
CA PRO A 146 6.43 -9.21 -6.90
C PRO A 146 5.59 -7.94 -6.97
N ASN A 147 4.65 -7.85 -7.91
CA ASN A 147 3.57 -6.86 -7.85
C ASN A 147 2.39 -7.43 -7.05
N SER A 148 2.30 -7.05 -5.78
CA SER A 148 1.28 -7.53 -4.85
C SER A 148 -0.16 -7.19 -5.26
N PHE A 149 -0.38 -6.09 -5.99
CA PHE A 149 -1.70 -5.76 -6.54
C PHE A 149 -2.13 -6.80 -7.59
N ALA A 150 -1.23 -7.13 -8.51
CA ALA A 150 -1.51 -8.12 -9.55
C ALA A 150 -1.78 -9.51 -8.96
N GLY A 151 -0.95 -9.94 -8.00
CA GLY A 151 -1.12 -11.22 -7.29
C GLY A 151 -2.43 -11.29 -6.50
N SER A 152 -2.80 -10.18 -5.84
CA SER A 152 -4.07 -10.06 -5.13
C SER A 152 -5.28 -10.12 -6.08
N LEU A 153 -5.24 -9.35 -7.17
CA LEU A 153 -6.33 -9.30 -8.15
C LEU A 153 -6.53 -10.65 -8.84
N ALA A 154 -5.45 -11.32 -9.27
CA ALA A 154 -5.52 -12.65 -9.88
C ALA A 154 -6.12 -13.68 -8.92
N GLY A 155 -5.71 -13.64 -7.64
CA GLY A 155 -6.26 -14.47 -6.57
C GLY A 155 -7.76 -14.30 -6.40
N ILE A 156 -8.24 -13.05 -6.37
CA ILE A 156 -9.68 -12.75 -6.27
C ILE A 156 -10.43 -13.22 -7.52
N LEU A 157 -9.93 -12.94 -8.72
CA LEU A 157 -10.60 -13.36 -9.96
C LEU A 157 -10.72 -14.90 -10.04
N THR A 158 -9.69 -15.62 -9.60
CA THR A 158 -9.73 -17.09 -9.49
C THR A 158 -10.80 -17.56 -8.51
N ALA A 159 -10.90 -16.96 -7.32
CA ALA A 159 -11.91 -17.32 -6.32
C ALA A 159 -13.36 -17.01 -6.77
N LEU A 160 -13.51 -16.07 -7.70
CA LEU A 160 -14.76 -15.75 -8.36
C LEU A 160 -15.06 -16.68 -9.56
N ASN A 161 -14.31 -17.78 -9.70
CA ASN A 161 -14.41 -18.79 -10.76
C ASN A 161 -14.08 -18.29 -12.16
N HIS A 162 -13.15 -17.33 -12.28
CA HIS A 162 -12.61 -16.90 -13.56
C HIS A 162 -11.21 -17.46 -13.74
N GLU A 163 -10.93 -18.08 -14.89
CA GLU A 163 -9.61 -18.61 -15.26
C GLU A 163 -8.65 -17.46 -15.66
N ILE A 164 -8.48 -16.49 -14.75
CA ILE A 164 -7.63 -15.32 -14.94
C ILE A 164 -6.51 -15.38 -13.89
N ASP A 165 -5.31 -15.67 -14.36
CA ASP A 165 -4.10 -15.72 -13.54
C ASP A 165 -3.32 -14.40 -13.58
N VAL A 166 -2.19 -14.37 -12.87
CA VAL A 166 -1.36 -13.17 -12.79
C VAL A 166 -0.78 -12.73 -14.14
N VAL A 167 -0.60 -13.65 -15.10
CA VAL A 167 -0.10 -13.32 -16.44
C VAL A 167 -1.14 -12.51 -17.20
N GLU A 168 -2.40 -12.96 -17.18
CA GLU A 168 -3.51 -12.21 -17.78
C GLU A 168 -3.73 -10.87 -17.06
N VAL A 169 -3.67 -10.83 -15.72
CA VAL A 169 -3.81 -9.57 -14.97
C VAL A 169 -2.73 -8.57 -15.37
N CYS A 170 -1.45 -8.97 -15.35
CA CYS A 170 -0.34 -8.09 -15.68
C CYS A 170 -0.35 -7.65 -17.15
N GLY A 171 -0.76 -8.54 -18.06
CA GLY A 171 -0.90 -8.23 -19.47
C GLY A 171 -2.00 -7.22 -19.75
N PHE A 172 -3.20 -7.45 -19.22
CA PHE A 172 -4.34 -6.55 -19.39
C PHE A 172 -4.10 -5.19 -18.74
N THR A 173 -3.62 -5.16 -17.49
CA THR A 173 -3.35 -3.90 -16.79
C THR A 173 -2.17 -3.12 -17.38
N GLY A 174 -1.37 -3.74 -18.25
CA GLY A 174 -0.13 -3.17 -18.76
C GLY A 174 1.02 -3.23 -17.76
N LEU A 175 0.78 -3.73 -16.53
CA LEU A 175 1.81 -3.85 -15.50
C LEU A 175 3.01 -4.69 -15.97
N ALA A 176 2.87 -5.64 -16.90
CA ALA A 176 3.99 -6.38 -17.48
C ALA A 176 4.91 -5.51 -18.38
N PHE A 177 4.45 -4.35 -18.82
CA PHE A 177 5.15 -3.49 -19.80
C PHE A 177 5.64 -2.17 -19.18
N LEU A 178 5.26 -1.91 -17.94
CA LEU A 178 5.54 -0.67 -17.22
C LEU A 178 6.93 -0.64 -16.59
N ILE A 179 7.87 0.08 -17.22
CA ILE A 179 9.21 0.28 -16.67
C ILE A 179 9.36 1.75 -16.29
N ARG A 180 9.77 2.01 -15.05
CA ARG A 180 10.03 3.35 -14.55
C ARG A 180 11.24 3.40 -13.63
N TYR A 181 11.94 4.51 -13.68
CA TYR A 181 13.13 4.75 -12.87
C TYR A 181 13.23 6.23 -12.51
N ASN A 182 13.60 6.54 -11.27
CA ASN A 182 13.72 7.92 -10.80
C ASN A 182 15.01 8.55 -11.35
N LYS A 183 14.90 9.79 -11.84
CA LYS A 183 16.00 10.52 -12.50
C LYS A 183 17.16 10.83 -11.57
N ALA A 184 16.87 11.12 -10.31
CA ALA A 184 17.84 11.68 -9.37
C ALA A 184 18.61 10.60 -8.62
N TYR A 185 17.94 9.52 -8.23
CA TYR A 185 18.54 8.41 -7.49
C TYR A 185 17.61 7.20 -7.54
N MET A 186 18.11 6.03 -7.17
CA MET A 186 17.31 4.82 -7.16
C MET A 186 16.46 4.69 -5.89
N THR A 187 15.18 4.36 -6.07
CA THR A 187 14.23 4.10 -4.97
C THR A 187 13.70 2.67 -5.04
N SER A 188 13.45 2.03 -3.90
CA SER A 188 12.81 0.71 -3.81
C SER A 188 11.35 0.68 -4.31
N GLY A 189 10.70 1.84 -4.45
CA GLY A 189 9.33 1.91 -4.94
C GLY A 189 9.05 3.14 -5.79
N SER A 190 8.59 2.93 -7.03
CA SER A 190 8.12 4.01 -7.89
C SER A 190 6.75 4.48 -7.42
N ARG A 191 6.59 5.79 -7.16
CA ARG A 191 5.24 6.36 -7.01
C ARG A 191 4.61 6.34 -8.39
N TYR A 192 3.54 5.57 -8.57
CA TYR A 192 2.69 5.74 -9.75
C TYR A 192 1.99 7.09 -9.63
N THR A 193 2.08 7.91 -10.67
CA THR A 193 1.25 9.12 -10.72
C THR A 193 -0.22 8.71 -10.76
N SER A 194 -1.11 9.62 -10.37
CA SER A 194 -2.55 9.38 -10.39
C SER A 194 -3.05 8.90 -11.76
N GLY A 195 -2.43 9.38 -12.86
CA GLY A 195 -2.76 8.96 -14.23
C GLY A 195 -2.45 7.49 -14.52
N ILE A 196 -1.28 6.99 -14.10
CA ILE A 196 -0.89 5.58 -14.32
C ILE A 196 -1.84 4.67 -13.56
N TRP A 197 -2.10 4.98 -12.30
CA TRP A 197 -2.97 4.16 -11.46
C TRP A 197 -4.41 4.17 -11.97
N SER A 198 -4.90 5.31 -12.46
CA SER A 198 -6.22 5.40 -13.11
C SER A 198 -6.29 4.51 -14.35
N SER A 199 -5.25 4.48 -15.19
CA SER A 199 -5.18 3.61 -16.37
C SER A 199 -5.18 2.13 -15.99
N ILE A 200 -4.43 1.74 -14.94
CA ILE A 200 -4.40 0.38 -14.41
C ILE A 200 -5.77 -0.03 -13.87
N MET A 201 -6.44 0.82 -13.09
CA MET A 201 -7.76 0.52 -12.54
C MET A 201 -8.82 0.40 -13.63
N GLN A 202 -8.79 1.27 -14.64
CA GLN A 202 -9.68 1.18 -15.80
C GLN A 202 -9.41 -0.08 -16.62
N ALA A 203 -8.17 -0.55 -16.69
CA ALA A 203 -7.80 -1.75 -17.43
C ALA A 203 -8.47 -3.02 -16.90
N VAL A 204 -8.80 -3.06 -15.60
CA VAL A 204 -9.46 -4.20 -14.97
C VAL A 204 -10.86 -4.43 -15.56
N GLU A 205 -11.49 -3.41 -16.16
CA GLU A 205 -12.73 -3.59 -16.91
C GLU A 205 -12.56 -4.58 -18.07
N GLY A 206 -11.37 -4.61 -18.68
CA GLY A 206 -11.01 -5.59 -19.71
C GLY A 206 -10.90 -7.02 -19.17
N LEU A 207 -10.69 -7.20 -17.86
CA LEU A 207 -10.74 -8.48 -17.16
C LEU A 207 -12.16 -8.85 -16.68
N GLY A 208 -13.14 -8.02 -17.02
CA GLY A 208 -14.55 -8.29 -16.79
C GLY A 208 -15.16 -7.69 -15.53
N TYR A 209 -14.40 -6.94 -14.73
CA TYR A 209 -14.92 -6.25 -13.55
C TYR A 209 -14.53 -4.78 -13.52
N LYS A 210 -15.40 -3.96 -12.93
CA LYS A 210 -15.05 -2.57 -12.61
C LYS A 210 -14.44 -2.50 -11.22
N ILE A 211 -13.35 -1.77 -11.07
CA ILE A 211 -12.83 -1.44 -9.74
C ILE A 211 -13.44 -0.14 -9.24
N GLU A 212 -14.18 -0.23 -8.14
CA GLU A 212 -14.46 0.90 -7.27
C GLU A 212 -13.37 0.96 -6.20
N TYR A 213 -12.85 2.13 -5.89
CA TYR A 213 -11.81 2.26 -4.87
C TYR A 213 -12.04 3.44 -3.94
N PHE A 214 -11.49 3.34 -2.73
CA PHE A 214 -11.43 4.43 -1.77
C PHE A 214 -9.96 4.70 -1.44
N LEU A 215 -9.53 5.96 -1.62
CA LEU A 215 -8.17 6.43 -1.42
C LEU A 215 -8.15 7.50 -0.33
N ASP A 216 -7.32 7.31 0.67
CA ASP A 216 -6.90 8.36 1.60
C ASP A 216 -5.47 8.76 1.26
N PRO A 217 -5.21 10.01 0.84
CA PRO A 217 -3.91 10.40 0.30
C PRO A 217 -2.83 10.54 1.38
N ASN A 218 -3.16 10.39 2.67
CA ASN A 218 -2.20 10.56 3.75
C ASN A 218 -1.66 9.20 4.23
N PRO A 219 -0.38 9.13 4.64
CA PRO A 219 0.22 7.91 5.18
C PRO A 219 -0.57 7.38 6.37
N TYR A 220 -0.50 6.07 6.60
CA TYR A 220 -1.04 5.43 7.78
C TYR A 220 -0.02 4.44 8.40
N PRO A 221 0.28 4.55 9.71
CA PRO A 221 -0.06 5.69 10.57
C PRO A 221 0.56 7.00 10.04
N THR A 222 0.02 8.15 10.45
CA THR A 222 0.54 9.46 10.01
C THR A 222 1.97 9.66 10.50
N TYR A 223 2.24 9.22 11.74
CA TYR A 223 3.55 9.23 12.36
C TYR A 223 4.06 7.82 12.58
N PHE A 224 5.37 7.68 12.53
CA PHE A 224 6.01 6.39 12.68
C PHE A 224 5.75 5.84 14.09
N ASN A 225 5.37 4.57 14.22
CA ASN A 225 5.05 3.89 15.49
C ASN A 225 3.93 4.48 16.35
N THR A 226 3.22 5.52 15.88
CA THR A 226 2.17 6.18 16.65
C THR A 226 0.89 6.30 15.85
N ILE A 227 -0.13 5.55 16.25
CA ILE A 227 -1.49 5.70 15.71
C ILE A 227 -2.14 6.90 16.40
N THR A 228 -2.27 8.00 15.67
CA THR A 228 -2.98 9.18 16.15
C THR A 228 -4.49 8.95 16.22
N LEU A 229 -5.17 9.95 16.74
CA LEU A 229 -6.62 9.90 16.83
C LEU A 229 -7.30 9.94 15.45
N GLU A 230 -6.73 10.75 14.57
CA GLU A 230 -7.17 10.88 13.19
C GLU A 230 -6.89 9.60 12.41
N ASP A 231 -5.73 8.97 12.63
CA ASP A 231 -5.38 7.66 12.06
C ASP A 231 -6.46 6.63 12.36
N LEU A 232 -6.78 6.39 13.64
CA LEU A 232 -7.76 5.36 13.99
C LEU A 232 -9.13 5.63 13.35
N ALA A 233 -9.57 6.90 13.29
CA ALA A 233 -10.82 7.27 12.64
C ALA A 233 -10.80 6.95 11.13
N ARG A 234 -9.68 7.21 10.45
CA ARG A 234 -9.45 6.85 9.04
C ARG A 234 -9.45 5.32 8.86
N ALA A 235 -8.70 4.57 9.66
CA ALA A 235 -8.69 3.10 9.64
C ALA A 235 -10.08 2.49 9.89
N GLN A 236 -10.84 3.04 10.85
CA GLN A 236 -12.19 2.57 11.17
C GLN A 236 -13.17 2.84 10.02
N LYS A 237 -12.99 3.93 9.26
CA LYS A 237 -13.76 4.18 8.04
C LYS A 237 -13.50 3.10 6.99
N PHE A 238 -12.24 2.75 6.72
CA PHE A 238 -11.88 1.65 5.81
C PHE A 238 -12.50 0.33 6.28
N PHE A 239 -12.34 -0.01 7.57
CA PHE A 239 -12.88 -1.23 8.15
C PHE A 239 -14.39 -1.38 7.93
N ARG A 240 -15.14 -0.30 8.12
CA ARG A 240 -16.60 -0.29 7.88
C ARG A 240 -16.95 -0.48 6.42
N LEU A 241 -16.19 0.13 5.50
CA LEU A 241 -16.40 -0.04 4.05
C LEU A 241 -16.17 -1.49 3.63
N VAL A 242 -15.05 -2.09 4.04
CA VAL A 242 -14.71 -3.50 3.77
C VAL A 242 -15.78 -4.43 4.35
N LYS A 243 -16.12 -4.27 5.63
CA LYS A 243 -17.11 -5.10 6.33
C LYS A 243 -18.49 -5.04 5.66
N ARG A 244 -18.90 -3.84 5.22
CA ARG A 244 -20.16 -3.67 4.48
C ARG A 244 -20.11 -4.39 3.14
N TYR A 245 -19.02 -4.19 2.39
CA TYR A 245 -18.87 -4.79 1.07
C TYR A 245 -18.88 -6.33 1.12
N ILE A 246 -18.09 -6.94 2.02
CA ILE A 246 -18.07 -8.41 2.19
C ILE A 246 -19.47 -8.93 2.52
N ARG A 247 -20.21 -8.24 3.42
CA ARG A 247 -21.57 -8.66 3.78
C ARG A 247 -22.56 -8.56 2.62
N GLU A 248 -22.48 -7.51 1.82
CA GLU A 248 -23.47 -7.21 0.77
C GLU A 248 -23.17 -7.92 -0.55
N LYS A 249 -21.88 -8.12 -0.86
CA LYS A 249 -21.42 -8.65 -2.14
C LYS A 249 -20.88 -10.06 -2.06
N ASP A 250 -20.53 -10.54 -0.86
CA ASP A 250 -19.93 -11.86 -0.66
C ASP A 250 -18.67 -12.07 -1.53
N ARG A 251 -17.82 -11.05 -1.61
CA ARG A 251 -16.60 -11.03 -2.43
C ARG A 251 -15.39 -10.56 -1.61
N PRO A 252 -14.19 -11.11 -1.86
CA PRO A 252 -12.97 -10.60 -1.27
C PRO A 252 -12.69 -9.15 -1.68
N VAL A 253 -11.81 -8.48 -0.92
CA VAL A 253 -11.44 -7.07 -1.11
C VAL A 253 -9.92 -6.94 -1.20
N ILE A 254 -9.40 -6.03 -2.01
CA ILE A 254 -7.96 -5.71 -2.05
C ILE A 254 -7.70 -4.49 -1.15
N ILE A 255 -6.71 -4.55 -0.28
CA ILE A 255 -6.28 -3.41 0.56
C ILE A 255 -4.77 -3.17 0.41
N TRP A 256 -4.37 -1.91 0.38
CA TRP A 256 -2.97 -1.49 0.50
C TRP A 256 -2.60 -1.31 1.97
N GLY A 257 -1.62 -2.09 2.41
CA GLY A 257 -1.16 -2.15 3.78
C GLY A 257 -1.74 -3.35 4.51
N GLY A 258 -0.84 -4.19 4.97
CA GLY A 258 -1.09 -5.29 5.90
C GLY A 258 0.00 -5.23 6.96
N GLU A 259 0.75 -6.32 7.13
CA GLU A 259 2.00 -6.26 7.89
C GLU A 259 3.02 -5.44 7.14
N LEU A 260 3.20 -5.69 5.83
CA LEU A 260 4.05 -4.89 4.96
C LEU A 260 3.26 -3.81 4.22
N PRO A 261 3.97 -2.80 3.69
CA PRO A 261 3.44 -1.89 2.69
C PRO A 261 3.24 -2.60 1.34
N GLU A 262 2.33 -3.57 1.30
CA GLU A 262 1.98 -4.33 0.10
C GLU A 262 0.45 -4.42 -0.05
N TYR A 263 -0.02 -4.86 -1.21
CA TYR A 263 -1.43 -5.19 -1.41
C TYR A 263 -1.75 -6.59 -0.88
N TYR A 264 -2.86 -6.69 -0.17
CA TYR A 264 -3.36 -7.92 0.43
C TYR A 264 -4.82 -8.14 0.05
N ILE A 265 -5.24 -9.39 0.12
CA ILE A 265 -6.63 -9.82 -0.01
C ILE A 265 -7.26 -9.92 1.38
N ILE A 266 -8.43 -9.32 1.57
CA ILE A 266 -9.28 -9.51 2.75
C ILE A 266 -10.41 -10.48 2.38
N ASN A 267 -10.42 -11.65 3.01
CA ASN A 267 -11.45 -12.69 2.85
C ASN A 267 -12.55 -12.62 3.92
N GLY A 268 -12.33 -11.85 4.98
CA GLY A 268 -13.30 -11.79 6.05
C GLY A 268 -12.96 -10.80 7.15
N ILE A 269 -13.83 -10.77 8.15
CA ILE A 269 -13.74 -9.94 9.33
C ILE A 269 -14.04 -10.81 10.55
N GLN A 270 -13.11 -10.85 11.50
CA GLN A 270 -13.30 -11.48 12.80
C GLN A 270 -13.20 -10.41 13.89
N GLN A 271 -14.31 -10.10 14.55
CA GLN A 271 -14.39 -8.97 15.50
C GLN A 271 -13.95 -7.63 14.86
N ASN A 272 -12.78 -7.13 15.25
CA ASN A 272 -12.11 -5.91 14.78
C ASN A 272 -10.86 -6.23 13.94
N ASN A 273 -10.72 -7.47 13.47
CA ASN A 273 -9.60 -7.92 12.66
C ASN A 273 -10.04 -8.16 11.22
N TYR A 274 -9.15 -7.86 10.27
CA TYR A 274 -9.22 -8.38 8.91
C TYR A 274 -8.70 -9.82 8.91
N ILE A 275 -9.33 -10.70 8.12
CA ILE A 275 -8.79 -12.01 7.78
C ILE A 275 -8.14 -11.87 6.41
N MET A 276 -6.81 -11.99 6.36
CA MET A 276 -5.99 -11.55 5.22
C MET A 276 -5.18 -12.69 4.60
N ASN A 277 -4.85 -12.51 3.33
CA ASN A 277 -3.96 -13.36 2.54
C ASN A 277 -3.12 -12.47 1.62
N GLY A 278 -1.82 -12.74 1.42
CA GLY A 278 -0.95 -11.86 0.63
C GLY A 278 0.51 -12.31 0.55
N PHE A 279 1.42 -11.37 0.35
CA PHE A 279 2.83 -11.66 0.04
C PHE A 279 3.54 -12.53 1.10
N HIS A 280 3.26 -12.31 2.39
CA HIS A 280 3.81 -13.14 3.48
C HIS A 280 3.26 -14.57 3.53
N THR A 281 2.05 -14.80 3.00
CA THR A 281 1.42 -16.13 3.08
C THR A 281 1.94 -17.09 2.02
N VAL A 282 2.83 -16.65 1.12
CA VAL A 282 3.45 -17.50 0.08
C VAL A 282 4.31 -18.62 0.70
N GLN A 283 4.89 -18.40 1.88
CA GLN A 283 5.73 -19.41 2.55
C GLN A 283 4.96 -20.34 3.50
N GLU A 284 3.81 -19.90 4.05
CA GLU A 284 3.10 -20.64 5.10
C GLU A 284 1.64 -21.01 4.75
N THR A 285 1.12 -20.62 3.57
CA THR A 285 -0.22 -20.96 3.03
C THR A 285 -1.42 -20.67 3.94
N THR A 286 -1.23 -19.92 5.03
CA THR A 286 -2.28 -19.68 6.02
C THR A 286 -2.74 -18.24 5.97
N GLU A 287 -4.06 -18.06 5.92
CA GLU A 287 -4.65 -16.76 6.23
C GLU A 287 -4.22 -16.35 7.64
N TYR A 288 -4.01 -15.06 7.84
CA TYR A 288 -3.68 -14.49 9.14
C TYR A 288 -4.65 -13.37 9.47
N SER A 289 -4.68 -12.95 10.74
CA SER A 289 -5.59 -11.92 11.20
C SER A 289 -4.83 -10.74 11.79
N ILE A 290 -5.13 -9.53 11.32
CA ILE A 290 -4.58 -8.30 11.89
C ILE A 290 -5.71 -7.39 12.33
N ARG A 291 -5.49 -6.62 13.39
CA ARG A 291 -6.45 -5.59 13.80
C ARG A 291 -6.55 -4.51 12.73
N PHE A 292 -7.74 -3.96 12.54
CA PHE A 292 -8.00 -3.03 11.43
C PHE A 292 -7.11 -1.77 11.42
N ASP A 293 -6.58 -1.40 12.57
CA ASP A 293 -5.70 -0.26 12.81
C ASP A 293 -4.22 -0.64 12.86
N SER A 294 -3.89 -1.92 12.70
CA SER A 294 -2.51 -2.44 12.65
C SER A 294 -1.97 -2.57 11.22
N ILE A 295 -2.64 -1.97 10.22
CA ILE A 295 -2.11 -1.94 8.83
C ILE A 295 -0.95 -0.95 8.72
N ALA A 296 0.05 -1.28 7.90
CA ALA A 296 1.14 -0.39 7.51
C ALA A 296 0.94 0.08 6.07
N SER A 297 0.48 1.32 5.89
CA SER A 297 0.21 1.91 4.58
C SER A 297 1.01 3.22 4.43
N PRO A 298 2.33 3.14 4.23
CA PRO A 298 3.12 4.33 4.00
C PRO A 298 2.59 5.06 2.76
N ARG A 299 2.62 6.38 2.83
CA ARG A 299 2.18 7.33 1.79
C ARG A 299 0.66 7.53 1.68
N TYR A 300 -0.15 6.47 1.66
CA TYR A 300 -1.60 6.57 1.48
C TYR A 300 -2.29 5.30 1.99
N MET A 301 -3.59 5.35 2.26
CA MET A 301 -4.42 4.15 2.44
C MET A 301 -5.27 3.92 1.20
N HIS A 302 -5.39 2.67 0.74
CA HIS A 302 -6.13 2.37 -0.48
C HIS A 302 -6.86 1.03 -0.36
N VAL A 303 -8.12 0.98 -0.81
CA VAL A 303 -8.93 -0.24 -0.83
C VAL A 303 -9.70 -0.32 -2.14
N CYS A 304 -9.70 -1.50 -2.76
CA CYS A 304 -10.33 -1.75 -4.07
C CYS A 304 -11.41 -2.83 -3.97
N PHE A 305 -12.52 -2.59 -4.65
CA PHE A 305 -13.73 -3.41 -4.67
C PHE A 305 -14.07 -3.80 -6.12
N LEU A 306 -14.22 -5.11 -6.38
CA LEU A 306 -14.65 -5.61 -7.70
C LEU A 306 -16.17 -5.50 -7.85
N SER A 307 -16.60 -4.38 -8.41
CA SER A 307 -18.00 -4.02 -8.61
C SER A 307 -18.57 -4.54 -9.93
N GLY A 308 -19.90 -4.62 -9.99
CA GLY A 308 -20.64 -5.03 -11.17
C GLY A 308 -20.73 -6.55 -11.39
N GLU A 309 -21.37 -6.89 -12.51
CA GLU A 309 -21.43 -8.26 -13.03
C GLU A 309 -20.24 -8.53 -13.93
N PHE A 310 -19.79 -9.78 -13.94
CA PHE A 310 -18.69 -10.20 -14.80
C PHE A 310 -19.04 -10.02 -16.28
N THR A 311 -18.14 -9.37 -17.02
CA THR A 311 -18.22 -9.24 -18.47
C THR A 311 -17.09 -10.04 -19.12
N PRO A 312 -17.37 -11.10 -19.89
CA PRO A 312 -16.32 -11.89 -20.52
C PRO A 312 -15.40 -11.05 -21.41
N GLN A 313 -14.11 -11.41 -21.40
CA GLN A 313 -13.10 -10.87 -22.29
C GLN A 313 -13.50 -11.06 -23.76
N ASN A 314 -13.12 -10.12 -24.62
CA ASN A 314 -13.35 -10.18 -26.05
C ASN A 314 -12.17 -9.60 -26.85
N GLU A 315 -12.22 -9.69 -28.18
CA GLU A 315 -11.12 -9.20 -29.03
C GLU A 315 -10.86 -7.70 -28.89
N GLU A 316 -11.88 -6.91 -28.55
CA GLU A 316 -11.71 -5.48 -28.30
C GLU A 316 -10.96 -5.23 -26.98
N SER A 317 -11.26 -5.98 -25.91
CA SER A 317 -10.52 -5.85 -24.65
C SER A 317 -9.04 -6.24 -24.81
N ASP A 318 -8.75 -7.26 -25.62
CA ASP A 318 -7.37 -7.65 -25.97
C ASP A 318 -6.65 -6.58 -26.79
N ARG A 319 -7.35 -5.96 -27.74
CA ARG A 319 -6.82 -4.83 -28.52
C ARG A 319 -6.46 -3.65 -27.61
N GLN A 320 -7.33 -3.31 -26.66
CA GLN A 320 -7.08 -2.23 -25.70
C GLN A 320 -5.92 -2.57 -24.76
N ALA A 321 -5.79 -3.83 -24.34
CA ALA A 321 -4.66 -4.29 -23.57
C ALA A 321 -3.33 -4.16 -24.34
N LEU A 322 -3.30 -4.54 -25.63
CA LEU A 322 -2.13 -4.37 -26.48
C LEU A 322 -1.75 -2.89 -26.67
N LYS A 323 -2.73 -2.03 -26.91
CA LYS A 323 -2.51 -0.59 -26.99
C LYS A 323 -1.89 -0.04 -25.70
N ARG A 324 -2.42 -0.42 -24.55
CA ARG A 324 -1.86 -0.03 -23.24
C ARG A 324 -0.45 -0.56 -23.04
N ALA A 325 -0.17 -1.80 -23.46
CA ALA A 325 1.16 -2.37 -23.42
C ALA A 325 2.17 -1.51 -24.22
N VAL A 326 1.80 -1.06 -25.42
CA VAL A 326 2.61 -0.12 -26.22
C VAL A 326 2.82 1.20 -25.48
N GLU A 327 1.76 1.82 -24.97
CA GLU A 327 1.83 3.10 -24.25
C GLU A 327 2.73 3.03 -23.02
N PHE A 328 2.65 1.95 -22.24
CA PHE A 328 3.44 1.76 -21.02
C PHE A 328 4.89 1.38 -21.33
N ALA A 329 5.12 0.53 -22.34
CA ALA A 329 6.47 0.19 -22.80
C ALA A 329 7.20 1.40 -23.40
N GLU A 330 6.48 2.31 -24.05
CA GLU A 330 7.07 3.54 -24.59
C GLU A 330 7.25 4.63 -23.53
N GLY A 331 6.35 4.69 -22.55
CA GLY A 331 6.35 5.73 -21.53
C GLY A 331 5.67 7.04 -21.94
N ILE A 332 4.91 7.07 -23.05
CA ILE A 332 4.27 8.30 -23.57
C ILE A 332 3.26 8.90 -22.59
N THR A 333 2.49 8.07 -21.88
CA THR A 333 1.38 8.52 -21.03
C THR A 333 1.83 8.94 -19.63
N MET A 334 3.14 9.09 -19.40
CA MET A 334 3.75 9.14 -18.08
C MET A 334 4.66 10.36 -17.92
N THR A 335 4.13 11.57 -18.13
CA THR A 335 4.87 12.82 -17.87
C THR A 335 4.90 13.11 -16.38
N ASP A 336 5.74 12.38 -15.67
CA ASP A 336 6.21 12.70 -14.32
C ASP A 336 7.62 13.28 -14.46
N ASP A 337 7.84 14.50 -13.99
CA ASP A 337 9.13 15.17 -14.15
C ASP A 337 10.26 14.47 -13.36
N GLN A 338 9.93 13.64 -12.38
CA GLN A 338 10.91 12.93 -11.55
C GLN A 338 11.31 11.56 -12.09
N PHE A 339 10.57 10.99 -13.05
CA PHE A 339 10.79 9.64 -13.53
C PHE A 339 11.07 9.59 -15.04
N ILE A 340 11.88 8.62 -15.45
CA ILE A 340 12.04 8.18 -16.84
C ILE A 340 11.29 6.85 -16.96
N SER A 341 10.62 6.66 -18.08
CA SER A 341 9.83 5.46 -18.36
C SER A 341 10.34 4.75 -19.62
N GLY A 342 9.94 3.49 -19.78
CA GLY A 342 10.32 2.67 -20.93
C GLY A 342 11.82 2.30 -20.95
N PRO A 343 12.38 1.93 -22.12
CA PRO A 343 13.78 1.50 -22.23
C PRO A 343 14.81 2.52 -21.74
N ASP A 344 14.51 3.83 -21.83
CA ASP A 344 15.42 4.87 -21.33
C ASP A 344 15.56 4.84 -19.80
N ALA A 345 14.58 4.31 -19.08
CA ALA A 345 14.66 4.14 -17.63
C ALA A 345 15.81 3.20 -17.23
N LEU A 346 16.04 2.15 -18.02
CA LEU A 346 17.14 1.21 -17.82
C LEU A 346 18.50 1.82 -18.13
N LYS A 347 18.57 2.77 -19.06
CA LYS A 347 19.81 3.54 -19.33
C LYS A 347 20.17 4.44 -18.15
N GLN A 348 19.18 5.10 -17.55
CA GLN A 348 19.40 5.90 -16.34
C GLN A 348 19.85 5.02 -15.17
N TRP A 349 19.22 3.85 -15.01
CA TRP A 349 19.64 2.90 -13.99
C TRP A 349 21.07 2.39 -14.21
N ALA A 350 21.40 2.01 -15.43
CA ALA A 350 22.77 1.61 -15.79
C ALA A 350 23.78 2.73 -15.49
N TYR A 351 23.42 3.99 -15.77
CA TYR A 351 24.25 5.14 -15.44
C TYR A 351 24.49 5.25 -13.93
N HIS A 352 23.45 5.25 -13.10
CA HIS A 352 23.61 5.33 -11.64
C HIS A 352 24.44 4.16 -11.10
N LEU A 353 24.17 2.93 -11.56
CA LEU A 353 24.88 1.74 -11.10
C LEU A 353 26.36 1.78 -11.51
N GLY A 354 26.67 2.19 -12.74
CA GLY A 354 28.04 2.31 -13.24
C GLY A 354 28.87 3.40 -12.54
N HIS A 355 28.23 4.39 -11.90
CA HIS A 355 28.89 5.46 -11.15
C HIS A 355 28.85 5.24 -9.63
N TYR A 356 28.46 4.04 -9.17
CA TYR A 356 28.30 3.77 -7.74
C TYR A 356 29.57 4.01 -6.92
N GLN A 357 30.76 3.70 -7.47
CA GLN A 357 32.03 3.91 -6.76
C GLN A 357 32.31 5.39 -6.49
N ASP A 358 31.96 6.26 -7.44
CA ASP A 358 32.20 7.70 -7.33
C ASP A 358 31.04 8.45 -6.64
N GLN A 359 29.81 7.92 -6.76
CA GLN A 359 28.57 8.54 -6.29
C GLN A 359 27.64 7.49 -5.64
N PRO A 360 28.00 6.95 -4.46
CA PRO A 360 27.27 5.84 -3.84
C PRO A 360 25.82 6.20 -3.46
N ASN A 361 25.55 7.49 -3.23
CA ASN A 361 24.21 8.00 -2.90
C ASN A 361 23.20 7.90 -4.07
N LEU A 362 23.64 7.63 -5.30
CA LEU A 362 22.74 7.42 -6.43
C LEU A 362 22.03 6.07 -6.39
N VAL A 363 22.55 5.10 -5.62
CA VAL A 363 22.10 3.71 -5.65
C VAL A 363 21.75 3.22 -4.25
N ASN A 364 20.45 3.07 -3.98
CA ASN A 364 19.97 2.31 -2.82
C ASN A 364 20.17 0.80 -3.04
N VAL A 365 21.23 0.19 -2.49
CA VAL A 365 21.59 -1.20 -2.78
C VAL A 365 20.42 -2.20 -2.65
N LYS A 366 19.58 -2.09 -1.61
CA LYS A 366 18.40 -2.95 -1.46
C LYS A 366 17.37 -2.72 -2.56
N GLY A 367 17.12 -1.46 -2.91
CA GLY A 367 16.28 -1.07 -4.04
C GLY A 367 16.78 -1.60 -5.38
N ASN A 368 18.10 -1.67 -5.61
CA ASN A 368 18.68 -2.27 -6.83
C ASN A 368 18.25 -3.72 -6.97
N ASN A 369 18.48 -4.48 -5.90
CA ASN A 369 18.27 -5.91 -5.89
C ASN A 369 16.78 -6.23 -6.03
N TYR A 370 15.93 -5.51 -5.28
CA TYR A 370 14.47 -5.62 -5.38
C TYR A 370 13.96 -5.33 -6.79
N MET A 371 14.38 -4.22 -7.39
CA MET A 371 13.96 -3.85 -8.75
C MET A 371 14.44 -4.86 -9.80
N GLY A 372 15.61 -5.46 -9.60
CA GLY A 372 16.14 -6.53 -10.45
C GLY A 372 15.24 -7.76 -10.47
N GLU A 373 14.79 -8.21 -9.29
CA GLU A 373 13.81 -9.30 -9.18
C GLU A 373 12.46 -8.90 -9.76
N TYR A 374 11.95 -7.72 -9.41
CA TYR A 374 10.67 -7.22 -9.92
C TYR A 374 10.63 -7.23 -11.45
N TYR A 375 11.64 -6.65 -12.12
CA TYR A 375 11.70 -6.59 -13.58
C TYR A 375 11.97 -7.95 -14.23
N LEU A 376 12.70 -8.85 -13.57
CA LEU A 376 12.89 -10.23 -14.04
C LEU A 376 11.53 -10.92 -14.23
N HIS A 377 10.69 -10.90 -13.19
CA HIS A 377 9.34 -11.47 -13.26
C HIS A 377 8.48 -10.75 -14.28
N GLN A 378 8.58 -9.41 -14.33
CA GLN A 378 7.80 -8.60 -15.24
C GLN A 378 8.07 -8.95 -16.73
N PHE A 379 9.33 -9.16 -17.12
CA PHE A 379 9.67 -9.53 -18.50
C PHE A 379 9.24 -10.94 -18.87
N ARG A 380 9.34 -11.89 -17.92
CA ARG A 380 8.77 -13.24 -18.10
C ARG A 380 7.27 -13.16 -18.39
N THR A 381 6.55 -12.42 -17.55
CA THR A 381 5.11 -12.24 -17.65
C THR A 381 4.70 -11.55 -18.96
N ALA A 382 5.46 -10.55 -19.40
CA ALA A 382 5.22 -9.87 -20.68
C ALA A 382 5.33 -10.85 -21.87
N ALA A 383 6.40 -11.65 -21.91
CA ALA A 383 6.60 -12.64 -22.97
C ALA A 383 5.46 -13.67 -23.01
N GLU A 384 5.11 -14.23 -21.85
CA GLU A 384 4.07 -15.25 -21.75
C GLU A 384 2.68 -14.71 -22.15
N TYR A 385 2.36 -13.48 -21.74
CA TYR A 385 1.10 -12.85 -22.16
C TYR A 385 1.01 -12.66 -23.69
N LEU A 386 2.10 -12.22 -24.33
CA LEU A 386 2.15 -12.08 -25.78
C LEU A 386 2.03 -13.42 -26.51
N GLU A 387 2.64 -14.49 -25.96
CA GLU A 387 2.48 -15.87 -26.45
C GLU A 387 1.01 -16.32 -26.37
N ARG A 388 0.33 -16.08 -25.24
CA ARG A 388 -1.09 -16.39 -25.06
C ARG A 388 -2.00 -15.61 -26.02
N LEU A 389 -1.69 -14.34 -26.33
CA LEU A 389 -2.43 -13.59 -27.35
C LEU A 389 -2.28 -14.22 -28.74
N VAL A 390 -1.10 -14.72 -29.08
CA VAL A 390 -0.85 -15.41 -30.35
C VAL A 390 -1.64 -16.71 -30.46
N GLU A 391 -1.75 -17.45 -29.35
CA GLU A 391 -2.52 -18.69 -29.26
C GLU A 391 -4.02 -18.45 -29.36
N ARG A 392 -4.54 -17.41 -28.70
CA ARG A 392 -5.96 -17.02 -28.76
C ARG A 392 -6.41 -16.64 -30.18
N TYR A 393 -5.53 -16.03 -30.97
CA TYR A 393 -5.86 -15.54 -32.32
C TYR A 393 -4.98 -16.16 -33.40
N PRO A 394 -5.12 -17.45 -33.74
CA PRO A 394 -4.24 -18.11 -34.68
C PRO A 394 -4.34 -17.54 -36.10
N ARG A 395 -3.23 -17.62 -36.86
CA ARG A 395 -3.12 -17.27 -38.29
C ARG A 395 -3.39 -15.79 -38.64
N LYS A 396 -3.13 -14.86 -37.72
CA LYS A 396 -3.17 -13.41 -37.99
C LYS A 396 -1.77 -12.88 -38.32
N THR A 397 -1.68 -11.91 -39.22
CA THR A 397 -0.41 -11.24 -39.60
C THR A 397 0.30 -10.64 -38.38
N ARG A 398 -0.46 -10.06 -37.44
CA ARG A 398 0.03 -9.50 -36.18
C ARG A 398 0.83 -10.51 -35.32
N ASN A 399 0.56 -11.81 -35.46
CA ASN A 399 1.21 -12.85 -34.65
C ASN A 399 2.71 -12.98 -34.94
N HIS A 400 3.18 -12.58 -36.12
CA HIS A 400 4.62 -12.54 -36.37
C HIS A 400 5.31 -11.56 -35.42
N TYR A 401 4.78 -10.33 -35.34
CA TYR A 401 5.32 -9.27 -34.49
C TYR A 401 5.12 -9.53 -33.00
N LEU A 402 4.00 -10.13 -32.60
CA LEU A 402 3.78 -10.54 -31.20
C LEU A 402 4.81 -11.59 -30.76
N ARG A 403 5.12 -12.59 -31.60
CA ARG A 403 6.14 -13.60 -31.30
C ARG A 403 7.54 -12.98 -31.24
N GLU A 404 7.87 -12.12 -32.20
CA GLU A 404 9.14 -11.39 -32.19
C GLU A 404 9.30 -10.58 -30.90
N SER A 405 8.27 -9.84 -30.50
CA SER A 405 8.30 -9.09 -29.24
C SER A 405 8.43 -10.00 -28.02
N ALA A 406 7.67 -11.11 -27.97
CA ALA A 406 7.77 -12.09 -26.89
C ALA A 406 9.19 -12.67 -26.77
N GLU A 407 9.82 -13.03 -27.88
CA GLU A 407 11.21 -13.51 -27.89
C GLU A 407 12.19 -12.47 -27.36
N LEU A 408 12.00 -11.19 -27.69
CA LEU A 408 12.82 -10.10 -27.19
C LEU A 408 12.61 -9.87 -25.68
N TYR A 409 11.39 -10.00 -25.16
CA TYR A 409 11.14 -10.02 -23.71
C TYR A 409 11.78 -11.23 -23.02
N ARG A 410 11.82 -12.41 -23.66
CA ARG A 410 12.59 -13.57 -23.13
C ARG A 410 14.09 -13.30 -23.11
N ASN A 411 14.63 -12.55 -24.06
CA ASN A 411 16.04 -12.17 -24.05
C ASN A 411 16.34 -11.15 -22.94
N ALA A 412 15.47 -10.15 -22.77
CA ALA A 412 15.51 -9.23 -21.64
C ALA A 412 15.44 -9.98 -20.29
N GLU A 413 14.56 -10.98 -20.17
CA GLU A 413 14.46 -11.88 -18.99
C GLU A 413 15.80 -12.57 -18.72
N LYS A 414 16.45 -13.15 -19.73
CA LYS A 414 17.76 -13.82 -19.58
C LYS A 414 18.85 -12.86 -19.11
N HIS A 415 18.90 -11.64 -19.64
CA HIS A 415 19.84 -10.62 -19.20
C HIS A 415 19.55 -10.17 -17.76
N MET A 416 18.27 -9.98 -17.40
CA MET A 416 17.86 -9.61 -16.05
C MET A 416 18.10 -10.74 -15.04
N PHE A 417 18.01 -12.00 -15.45
CA PHE A 417 18.36 -13.14 -14.59
C PHE A 417 19.85 -13.13 -14.21
N LYS A 418 20.73 -12.81 -15.18
CA LYS A 418 22.16 -12.62 -14.91
C LYS A 418 22.40 -11.43 -13.97
N PHE A 419 21.64 -10.35 -14.15
CA PHE A 419 21.69 -9.18 -13.27
C PHE A 419 21.29 -9.55 -11.84
N HIS A 420 20.16 -10.24 -11.67
CA HIS A 420 19.71 -10.75 -10.38
C HIS A 420 20.73 -11.71 -9.74
N THR A 421 21.48 -12.49 -10.53
CA THR A 421 22.56 -13.34 -10.00
C THR A 421 23.73 -12.52 -9.43
N LEU A 422 24.00 -11.32 -9.96
CA LEU A 422 24.99 -10.39 -9.39
C LEU A 422 24.44 -9.68 -8.14
N PHE A 423 23.14 -9.42 -8.13
CA PHE A 423 22.45 -8.62 -7.14
C PHE A 423 21.22 -9.34 -6.58
N PRO A 424 21.41 -10.49 -5.90
CA PRO A 424 20.28 -11.26 -5.40
C PRO A 424 19.52 -10.44 -4.37
N TYR A 425 18.20 -10.51 -4.44
CA TYR A 425 17.36 -9.89 -3.43
C TYR A 425 17.07 -10.90 -2.33
N ASN A 426 17.35 -10.48 -1.10
CA ASN A 426 17.00 -11.21 0.10
C ASN A 426 16.59 -10.18 1.15
N PHE A 427 15.37 -10.29 1.66
CA PHE A 427 14.84 -9.35 2.64
C PHE A 427 15.65 -9.30 3.93
N LEU A 428 16.24 -10.43 4.33
CA LEU A 428 16.87 -10.61 5.64
C LEU A 428 18.38 -10.37 5.63
N GLU A 429 19.03 -10.48 4.47
CA GLU A 429 20.48 -10.37 4.36
C GLU A 429 20.93 -8.94 4.03
N GLU A 430 22.18 -8.62 4.39
CA GLU A 430 22.82 -7.40 3.92
C GLU A 430 22.96 -7.47 2.39
N ALA A 431 22.40 -6.47 1.71
CA ALA A 431 22.51 -6.39 0.27
C ALA A 431 23.88 -5.82 -0.12
N HIS A 432 24.49 -6.41 -1.14
CA HIS A 432 25.79 -5.97 -1.67
C HIS A 432 25.72 -5.80 -3.18
N LEU A 433 26.52 -4.86 -3.71
CA LEU A 433 26.70 -4.70 -5.15
C LEU A 433 27.97 -5.43 -5.60
N LYS A 434 27.79 -6.63 -6.14
CA LYS A 434 28.88 -7.37 -6.78
C LYS A 434 29.00 -6.93 -8.24
N ASP A 435 30.12 -6.29 -8.57
CA ASP A 435 30.44 -5.84 -9.94
C ASP A 435 29.36 -4.91 -10.57
N PRO A 436 29.23 -3.66 -10.07
CA PRO A 436 28.29 -2.67 -10.62
C PRO A 436 28.45 -2.41 -12.13
N GLU A 437 29.67 -2.51 -12.68
CA GLU A 437 29.94 -2.28 -14.10
C GLU A 437 29.36 -3.38 -14.99
N ALA A 438 29.50 -4.65 -14.58
CA ALA A 438 28.84 -5.76 -15.24
C ALA A 438 27.31 -5.63 -15.16
N GLY A 439 26.80 -5.20 -13.99
CA GLY A 439 25.39 -4.87 -13.79
C GLY A 439 24.86 -3.83 -14.76
N ALA A 440 25.57 -2.70 -14.87
CA ALA A 440 25.22 -1.62 -15.79
C ALA A 440 25.22 -2.10 -17.26
N THR A 441 26.19 -2.93 -17.64
CA THR A 441 26.27 -3.51 -18.99
C THR A 441 25.05 -4.38 -19.31
N LEU A 442 24.60 -5.21 -18.36
CA LEU A 442 23.39 -6.03 -18.51
C LEU A 442 22.13 -5.17 -18.67
N LEU A 443 21.98 -4.10 -17.88
CA LEU A 443 20.85 -3.18 -18.00
C LEU A 443 20.79 -2.48 -19.37
N LEU A 444 21.95 -2.15 -19.96
CA LEU A 444 22.02 -1.60 -21.32
C LEU A 444 21.57 -2.64 -22.36
N GLN A 445 21.94 -3.91 -22.20
CA GLN A 445 21.48 -4.99 -23.09
C GLN A 445 19.96 -5.16 -23.02
N VAL A 446 19.41 -5.20 -21.80
CA VAL A 446 17.95 -5.23 -21.58
C VAL A 446 17.30 -4.03 -22.26
N SER A 447 17.86 -2.81 -22.14
CA SER A 447 17.31 -1.63 -22.81
C SER A 447 17.19 -1.81 -24.33
N GLU A 448 18.19 -2.42 -24.98
CA GLU A 448 18.18 -2.56 -26.44
C GLU A 448 17.23 -3.67 -26.91
N ASP A 449 17.13 -4.77 -26.14
CA ASP A 449 16.10 -5.80 -26.36
C ASP A 449 14.70 -5.17 -26.33
N LEU A 450 14.42 -4.38 -25.29
CA LEU A 450 13.10 -3.75 -25.11
C LEU A 450 12.78 -2.66 -26.14
N ARG A 451 13.77 -1.90 -26.62
CA ARG A 451 13.54 -0.97 -27.75
C ARG A 451 13.09 -1.71 -29.00
N THR A 452 13.70 -2.86 -29.26
CA THR A 452 13.34 -3.68 -30.41
C THR A 452 11.98 -4.34 -30.20
N ALA A 453 11.71 -4.82 -28.98
CA ALA A 453 10.42 -5.40 -28.60
C ALA A 453 9.28 -4.40 -28.78
N LEU A 454 9.50 -3.13 -28.41
CA LEU A 454 8.54 -2.03 -28.58
C LEU A 454 8.22 -1.76 -30.06
N LYS A 455 9.21 -1.81 -30.96
CA LYS A 455 8.96 -1.65 -32.41
C LYS A 455 8.07 -2.77 -32.95
N ALA A 456 8.31 -4.01 -32.52
CA ALA A 456 7.48 -5.15 -32.87
C ALA A 456 6.07 -5.03 -32.29
N LEU A 457 5.95 -4.66 -31.00
CA LEU A 457 4.66 -4.38 -30.34
C LEU A 457 3.82 -3.33 -31.09
N LYS A 458 4.42 -2.20 -31.47
CA LYS A 458 3.75 -1.16 -32.28
C LYS A 458 3.28 -1.69 -33.63
N SER A 459 4.10 -2.51 -34.28
CA SER A 459 3.71 -3.15 -35.54
C SER A 459 2.54 -4.11 -35.36
N ALA A 460 2.54 -4.88 -34.25
CA ALA A 460 1.42 -5.74 -33.90
C ALA A 460 0.13 -4.95 -33.62
N GLU A 461 0.23 -3.82 -32.90
CA GLU A 461 -0.91 -2.93 -32.59
C GLU A 461 -1.52 -2.35 -33.87
N VAL A 462 -0.70 -1.81 -34.78
CA VAL A 462 -1.17 -1.27 -36.07
C VAL A 462 -1.86 -2.35 -36.90
N MET A 463 -1.33 -3.58 -36.90
CA MET A 463 -1.91 -4.71 -37.63
C MET A 463 -3.13 -5.34 -36.92
N TRP A 464 -3.44 -4.91 -35.69
CA TRP A 464 -4.66 -5.31 -35.00
C TRP A 464 -5.86 -4.45 -35.43
N GLY A 465 -5.60 -3.20 -35.83
CA GLY A 465 -6.59 -2.18 -36.20
C GLY A 465 -7.42 -2.49 -37.43
#